data_AF-A0A654BEF9-F1
#
_entry.id   AF-A0A654BEF9-F1
#
_cell.length_a   1.000
_cell.length_b   1.000
_cell.length_c   1.000
_cell.angle_alpha   90.00
_cell.angle_beta   90.00
_cell.angle_gamma   90.00
#
_symmetry.space_group_name_H-M   'P 1'
#
loop_
_entity.id
_entity.type
_entity.pdbx_description
1 polymer ?
#
loop_
_entity_poly.entity_id
_entity_poly.type
_entity_poly.pdbx_seq_one_letter_code
_entity_poly.pdbx_strand_id
1 'polypeptide(L)'
;MEEVLKVKGKLKRFYTMICAVVMALTLSSCFDFVEQIDLKTNGSGHIAATLNLSKSKTKVASLMKMKSIKGIQIPSQADMEKEIRSAVQLLKQTKGISNVQYSTDFTNYIVNISCDFSQIESLNAFSDILANRFKTKISNSNRYYYNAQSNVFERKFLASADWKTKFNQLGSDNTTQFADAFYTQIIRFEKPIASQANGQAKVAGNKKGVLLKLPFMDLVYGKSSLANKITLTK
;
A
#
# COMPACT_ATOMS: atom_id res chain seq x y z
N MET A 1 17.06 46.33 -33.56
CA MET A 1 16.21 45.11 -33.73
C MET A 1 16.89 43.86 -33.15
N GLU A 2 18.21 43.75 -33.21
CA GLU A 2 18.99 42.58 -32.73
C GLU A 2 19.01 42.39 -31.20
N GLU A 3 19.05 43.49 -30.42
CA GLU A 3 19.02 43.46 -28.95
C GLU A 3 17.73 42.84 -28.38
N VAL A 4 16.58 43.12 -28.99
CA VAL A 4 15.26 42.61 -28.56
C VAL A 4 15.14 41.09 -28.78
N LEU A 5 15.79 40.56 -29.82
CA LEU A 5 15.86 39.12 -30.10
C LEU A 5 16.75 38.37 -29.08
N LYS A 6 17.88 38.97 -28.67
CA LYS A 6 18.78 38.42 -27.64
C LYS A 6 18.09 38.33 -26.26
N VAL A 7 17.31 39.33 -25.88
CA VAL A 7 16.55 39.34 -24.61
C VAL A 7 15.47 38.27 -24.59
N LYS A 8 14.69 38.12 -25.68
CA LYS A 8 13.68 37.05 -25.80
C LYS A 8 14.29 35.64 -25.73
N GLY A 9 15.48 35.45 -26.31
CA GLY A 9 16.21 34.18 -26.23
C GLY A 9 16.70 33.82 -24.82
N LYS A 10 17.22 34.80 -24.07
CA LYS A 10 17.63 34.61 -22.67
C LYS A 10 16.44 34.34 -21.74
N LEU A 11 15.33 35.04 -21.95
CA LEU A 11 14.10 34.86 -21.18
C LEU A 11 13.45 33.48 -21.42
N LYS A 12 13.43 33.01 -22.68
CA LYS A 12 12.98 31.64 -23.01
C LYS A 12 13.84 30.56 -22.34
N ARG A 13 15.18 30.71 -22.36
CA ARG A 13 16.11 29.78 -21.69
C ARG A 13 15.92 29.78 -20.17
N PHE A 14 15.66 30.94 -19.56
CA PHE A 14 15.35 31.06 -18.14
C PHE A 14 14.05 30.34 -17.76
N TYR A 15 12.98 30.52 -18.55
CA TYR A 15 11.73 29.77 -18.33
C TYR A 15 11.89 28.27 -18.52
N THR A 16 12.67 27.83 -19.51
CA THR A 16 13.00 26.39 -19.69
C THR A 16 13.76 25.84 -18.49
N MET A 17 14.71 26.60 -17.94
CA MET A 17 15.49 26.19 -16.76
C MET A 17 14.63 26.14 -15.49
N ILE A 18 13.74 27.12 -15.29
CA ILE A 18 12.77 27.11 -14.18
C ILE A 18 11.79 25.94 -14.32
N CYS A 19 11.23 25.70 -15.51
CA CYS A 19 10.36 24.55 -15.74
C CYS A 19 11.10 23.23 -15.48
N ALA A 20 12.37 23.11 -15.87
CA ALA A 20 13.18 21.92 -15.57
C ALA A 20 13.44 21.75 -14.07
N VAL A 21 13.70 22.82 -13.34
CA VAL A 21 13.89 22.80 -11.87
C VAL A 21 12.57 22.48 -11.15
N VAL A 22 11.46 23.09 -11.54
CA VAL A 22 10.12 22.79 -10.98
C VAL A 22 9.73 21.34 -11.26
N MET A 23 10.01 20.84 -12.47
CA MET A 23 9.74 19.44 -12.84
C MET A 23 10.66 18.46 -12.09
N ALA A 24 11.92 18.83 -11.83
CA ALA A 24 12.85 18.09 -10.97
C ALA A 24 12.39 18.05 -9.50
N LEU A 25 11.70 19.09 -9.02
CA LEU A 25 11.14 19.16 -7.67
C LEU A 25 9.81 18.39 -7.51
N THR A 26 9.12 18.04 -8.60
CA THR A 26 7.85 17.28 -8.58
C THR A 26 7.97 15.76 -8.70
N LEU A 27 9.20 15.23 -8.80
CA LEU A 27 9.45 13.77 -8.86
C LEU A 27 9.37 13.10 -7.47
N SER A 28 8.45 13.54 -6.63
CA SER A 28 8.29 13.03 -5.27
C SER A 28 7.14 12.02 -5.20
N SER A 29 7.49 10.74 -5.32
CA SER A 29 6.65 9.70 -4.72
C SER A 29 7.48 8.46 -4.40
N CYS A 30 7.20 7.87 -3.23
CA CYS A 30 8.06 6.86 -2.64
C CYS A 30 7.51 5.44 -2.73
N PHE A 31 6.18 5.25 -2.79
CA PHE A 31 5.48 4.08 -3.32
C PHE A 31 3.97 4.24 -3.10
N ASP A 32 3.17 3.47 -3.83
CA ASP A 32 1.75 3.28 -3.56
C ASP A 32 1.52 1.81 -3.19
N PHE A 33 1.03 1.55 -1.97
CA PHE A 33 0.48 0.24 -1.60
C PHE A 33 -1.02 0.29 -1.78
N VAL A 34 -1.56 -0.54 -2.68
CA VAL A 34 -2.98 -0.58 -3.02
C VAL A 34 -3.56 -1.92 -2.64
N GLU A 35 -4.51 -1.93 -1.72
CA GLU A 35 -5.31 -3.09 -1.32
C GLU A 35 -6.72 -2.92 -1.88
N GLN A 36 -7.21 -3.91 -2.62
CA GLN A 36 -8.54 -3.95 -3.19
C GLN A 36 -9.26 -5.20 -2.71
N ILE A 37 -10.44 -5.03 -2.11
CA ILE A 37 -11.30 -6.13 -1.64
C ILE A 37 -12.64 -6.00 -2.34
N ASP A 38 -13.06 -7.06 -3.03
CA ASP A 38 -14.41 -7.19 -3.57
C ASP A 38 -15.16 -8.23 -2.73
N LEU A 39 -16.05 -7.78 -1.86
CA LEU A 39 -16.77 -8.62 -0.89
C LEU A 39 -18.19 -8.93 -1.37
N LYS A 40 -18.50 -10.23 -1.44
CA LYS A 40 -19.83 -10.74 -1.77
C LYS A 40 -20.72 -10.81 -0.54
N THR A 41 -22.03 -10.83 -0.76
CA THR A 41 -23.05 -10.90 0.30
C THR A 41 -22.92 -12.12 1.22
N ASN A 42 -22.36 -13.23 0.73
CA ASN A 42 -22.13 -14.46 1.50
C ASN A 42 -20.80 -14.47 2.29
N GLY A 43 -20.03 -13.37 2.28
CA GLY A 43 -18.74 -13.25 2.96
C GLY A 43 -17.52 -13.74 2.17
N SER A 44 -17.72 -14.40 1.03
CA SER A 44 -16.64 -14.72 0.09
C SER A 44 -16.26 -13.52 -0.79
N GLY A 45 -15.17 -13.62 -1.53
CA GLY A 45 -14.74 -12.50 -2.37
C GLY A 45 -13.36 -12.66 -2.97
N HIS A 46 -12.85 -11.54 -3.46
CA HIS A 46 -11.54 -11.42 -4.07
C HIS A 46 -10.73 -10.33 -3.36
N ILE A 47 -9.43 -10.55 -3.19
CA ILE A 47 -8.49 -9.53 -2.72
C ILE A 47 -7.30 -9.44 -3.67
N ALA A 48 -6.88 -8.21 -3.93
CA ALA A 48 -5.64 -7.90 -4.64
C ALA A 48 -4.82 -6.88 -3.84
N ALA A 49 -3.52 -7.13 -3.72
CA ALA A 49 -2.55 -6.23 -3.13
C ALA A 49 -1.46 -5.90 -4.16
N THR A 50 -1.25 -4.61 -4.39
CA THR A 50 -0.24 -4.08 -5.28
C THR A 50 0.74 -3.22 -4.50
N LEU A 51 2.02 -3.57 -4.54
CA LEU A 51 3.10 -2.67 -4.16
C LEU A 51 3.68 -2.05 -5.43
N ASN A 52 3.49 -0.75 -5.61
CA ASN A 52 3.96 -0.02 -6.77
C ASN A 52 5.05 0.98 -6.37
N LEU A 53 6.30 0.67 -6.70
CA LEU A 53 7.46 1.54 -6.50
C LEU A 53 7.91 2.25 -7.78
N SER A 54 7.16 2.14 -8.89
CA SER A 54 7.58 2.59 -10.23
C SER A 54 8.00 4.06 -10.29
N LYS A 55 7.29 4.92 -9.57
CA LYS A 55 7.61 6.34 -9.50
C LYS A 55 8.90 6.65 -8.70
N SER A 56 9.38 5.68 -7.91
CA SER A 56 10.65 5.72 -7.17
C SER A 56 11.74 4.84 -7.80
N LYS A 57 11.50 4.29 -9.00
CA LYS A 57 12.35 3.29 -9.68
C LYS A 57 13.83 3.62 -9.69
N THR A 58 14.21 4.84 -10.09
CA THR A 58 15.62 5.25 -10.17
C THR A 58 16.29 5.20 -8.80
N LYS A 59 15.55 5.58 -7.75
CA LYS A 59 16.04 5.58 -6.39
C LYS A 59 16.20 4.15 -5.87
N VAL A 60 15.18 3.32 -6.04
CA VAL A 60 15.23 1.89 -5.68
C VAL A 60 16.40 1.21 -6.40
N ALA A 61 16.60 1.46 -7.70
CA ALA A 61 17.71 0.90 -8.46
C ALA A 61 19.09 1.31 -7.89
N SER A 62 19.23 2.56 -7.45
CA SER A 62 20.45 3.01 -6.77
C SER A 62 20.64 2.36 -5.41
N LEU A 63 19.56 2.18 -4.64
CA LEU A 63 19.61 1.46 -3.35
C LEU A 63 20.04 0.01 -3.56
N MET A 64 19.46 -0.70 -4.53
CA MET A 64 19.76 -2.10 -4.84
C MET A 64 21.23 -2.36 -5.24
N LYS A 65 21.99 -1.32 -5.62
CA LYS A 65 23.43 -1.41 -5.89
C LYS A 65 24.30 -1.33 -4.63
N MET A 66 23.72 -0.90 -3.51
CA MET A 66 24.43 -0.81 -2.24
C MET A 66 24.28 -2.14 -1.47
N LYS A 67 25.29 -2.48 -0.66
CA LYS A 67 25.24 -3.67 0.21
C LYS A 67 24.36 -3.43 1.44
N SER A 68 24.46 -2.24 2.04
CA SER A 68 23.73 -1.89 3.26
C SER A 68 23.53 -0.39 3.44
N ILE A 69 22.49 0.00 4.18
CA ILE A 69 22.25 1.39 4.63
C ILE A 69 22.14 1.37 6.16
N LYS A 70 23.00 2.12 6.85
CA LYS A 70 23.03 2.18 8.33
C LYS A 70 23.00 0.80 9.00
N GLY A 71 23.78 -0.14 8.47
CA GLY A 71 23.87 -1.52 8.98
C GLY A 71 22.73 -2.45 8.56
N ILE A 72 21.69 -1.95 7.89
CA ILE A 72 20.60 -2.75 7.34
C ILE A 72 21.00 -3.25 5.96
N GLN A 73 21.06 -4.57 5.77
CA GLN A 73 21.35 -5.18 4.47
C GLN A 73 20.23 -4.90 3.47
N ILE A 74 20.61 -4.56 2.25
CA ILE A 74 19.64 -4.39 1.16
C ILE A 74 19.44 -5.74 0.50
N PRO A 75 18.18 -6.23 0.36
CA PRO A 75 17.92 -7.52 -0.24
C PRO A 75 18.31 -7.51 -1.73
N SER A 76 18.80 -8.63 -2.23
CA SER A 76 18.94 -8.82 -3.68
C SER A 76 17.57 -9.07 -4.34
N GLN A 77 17.52 -9.01 -5.68
CA GLN A 77 16.30 -9.43 -6.40
C GLN A 77 15.93 -10.88 -6.09
N ALA A 78 16.91 -11.78 -6.00
CA ALA A 78 16.68 -13.18 -5.67
C ALA A 78 16.07 -13.35 -4.27
N ASP A 79 16.50 -12.54 -3.30
CA ASP A 79 15.93 -12.53 -1.95
C ASP A 79 14.48 -12.05 -1.97
N MET A 80 14.19 -10.97 -2.69
CA MET A 80 12.82 -10.45 -2.85
C MET A 80 11.90 -11.49 -3.51
N GLU A 81 12.35 -12.11 -4.60
CA GLU A 81 11.59 -13.17 -5.26
C GLU A 81 11.33 -14.37 -4.35
N LYS A 82 12.33 -14.76 -3.55
CA LYS A 82 12.18 -15.86 -2.59
C LYS A 82 11.13 -15.54 -1.54
N GLU A 83 11.11 -14.32 -1.00
CA GLU A 83 10.10 -13.90 -0.03
C GLU A 83 8.71 -13.80 -0.66
N ILE A 84 8.58 -13.28 -1.89
CA ILE A 84 7.31 -13.24 -2.62
C ILE A 84 6.79 -14.66 -2.87
N ARG A 85 7.61 -15.56 -3.41
CA ARG A 85 7.23 -16.97 -3.65
C ARG A 85 6.80 -17.66 -2.36
N SER A 86 7.49 -17.37 -1.26
CA SER A 86 7.13 -17.92 0.04
C SER A 86 5.78 -17.41 0.54
N ALA A 87 5.49 -16.11 0.39
CA ALA A 87 4.19 -15.54 0.74
C ALA A 87 3.06 -16.13 -0.12
N VAL A 88 3.30 -16.32 -1.43
CA VAL A 88 2.35 -16.98 -2.36
C VAL A 88 2.09 -18.42 -1.96
N GLN A 89 3.14 -19.18 -1.63
CA GLN A 89 2.99 -20.58 -1.20
C GLN A 89 2.19 -20.69 0.09
N LEU A 90 2.42 -19.76 1.01
CA LEU A 90 1.66 -19.66 2.24
C LEU A 90 0.16 -19.40 1.97
N LEU A 91 -0.16 -18.45 1.09
CA LEU A 91 -1.55 -18.21 0.68
C LEU A 91 -2.19 -19.46 0.07
N LYS A 92 -1.47 -20.20 -0.78
CA LYS A 92 -1.96 -21.44 -1.38
C LYS A 92 -2.25 -22.55 -0.36
N GLN A 93 -1.57 -22.54 0.77
CA GLN A 93 -1.74 -23.51 1.86
C GLN A 93 -2.79 -23.08 2.89
N THR A 94 -3.30 -21.84 2.80
CA THR A 94 -4.23 -21.29 3.77
C THR A 94 -5.65 -21.79 3.48
N LYS A 95 -6.28 -22.43 4.46
CA LYS A 95 -7.67 -22.91 4.33
C LYS A 95 -8.61 -21.74 3.99
N GLY A 96 -9.47 -21.96 2.99
CA GLY A 96 -10.42 -20.95 2.54
C GLY A 96 -9.82 -19.86 1.65
N ILE A 97 -8.58 -20.03 1.18
CA ILE A 97 -7.96 -19.23 0.13
C ILE A 97 -7.82 -20.08 -1.14
N SER A 98 -8.10 -19.50 -2.30
CA SER A 98 -7.98 -20.15 -3.61
C SER A 98 -7.54 -19.16 -4.69
N ASN A 99 -7.33 -19.64 -5.91
CA ASN A 99 -7.03 -18.81 -7.10
C ASN A 99 -5.88 -17.81 -6.89
N VAL A 100 -4.86 -18.22 -6.12
CA VAL A 100 -3.71 -17.38 -5.78
C VAL A 100 -2.90 -17.08 -7.04
N GLN A 101 -2.78 -15.81 -7.38
CA GLN A 101 -2.04 -15.29 -8.51
C GLN A 101 -1.02 -14.26 -8.01
N TYR A 102 0.11 -14.15 -8.72
CA TYR A 102 1.07 -13.10 -8.46
C TYR A 102 1.79 -12.71 -9.75
N SER A 103 2.25 -11.47 -9.80
CA SER A 103 3.12 -10.98 -10.86
C SER A 103 4.17 -10.03 -10.28
N THR A 104 5.34 -10.04 -10.90
CA THR A 104 6.46 -9.18 -10.53
C THR A 104 7.00 -8.51 -11.78
N ASP A 105 7.09 -7.20 -11.75
CA ASP A 105 7.82 -6.39 -12.71
C ASP A 105 8.97 -5.72 -11.97
N PHE A 106 10.13 -6.39 -11.88
CA PHE A 106 11.32 -5.80 -11.25
C PHE A 106 11.95 -4.69 -12.09
N THR A 107 11.55 -4.54 -13.35
CA THR A 107 11.95 -3.39 -14.17
C THR A 107 11.27 -2.14 -13.66
N ASN A 108 9.99 -2.20 -13.31
CA ASN A 108 9.24 -1.06 -12.77
C ASN A 108 9.00 -1.15 -11.25
N TYR A 109 9.60 -2.13 -10.58
CA TYR A 109 9.42 -2.41 -9.16
C TYR A 109 7.93 -2.47 -8.76
N ILE A 110 7.14 -3.24 -9.51
CA ILE A 110 5.72 -3.48 -9.22
C ILE A 110 5.55 -4.95 -8.83
N VAL A 111 4.87 -5.19 -7.71
CA VAL A 111 4.50 -6.54 -7.27
C VAL A 111 2.99 -6.57 -7.07
N ASN A 112 2.33 -7.55 -7.68
CA ASN A 112 0.91 -7.83 -7.47
C ASN A 112 0.75 -9.22 -6.88
N ILE A 113 -0.12 -9.35 -5.89
CA ILE A 113 -0.57 -10.64 -5.35
C ILE A 113 -2.09 -10.57 -5.23
N SER A 114 -2.79 -11.60 -5.67
CA SER A 114 -4.23 -11.70 -5.50
C SER A 114 -4.67 -13.12 -5.18
N CYS A 115 -5.84 -13.24 -4.57
CA CYS A 115 -6.48 -14.52 -4.30
C CYS A 115 -7.99 -14.35 -4.09
N ASP A 116 -8.70 -15.45 -4.19
CA ASP A 116 -10.08 -15.55 -3.74
C ASP A 116 -10.11 -16.05 -2.30
N PHE A 117 -11.12 -15.63 -1.54
CA PHE A 117 -11.37 -16.10 -0.19
C PHE A 117 -12.81 -16.62 -0.05
N SER A 118 -12.98 -17.72 0.68
CA SER A 118 -14.29 -18.31 0.95
C SER A 118 -15.08 -17.55 2.01
N GLN A 119 -14.37 -16.91 2.95
CA GLN A 119 -14.87 -15.98 3.98
C GLN A 119 -13.76 -14.95 4.21
N ILE A 120 -14.09 -13.70 4.50
CA ILE A 120 -13.08 -12.65 4.64
C ILE A 120 -12.12 -12.90 5.81
N GLU A 121 -12.59 -13.61 6.84
CA GLU A 121 -11.80 -14.08 7.96
C GLU A 121 -10.71 -15.08 7.54
N SER A 122 -10.78 -15.71 6.37
CA SER A 122 -9.67 -16.55 5.87
C SER A 122 -8.37 -15.73 5.68
N LEU A 123 -8.48 -14.43 5.40
CA LEU A 123 -7.34 -13.51 5.27
C LEU A 123 -6.61 -13.27 6.59
N ASN A 124 -7.30 -13.52 7.71
CA ASN A 124 -6.74 -13.32 9.03
C ASN A 124 -5.66 -14.37 9.36
N ALA A 125 -5.86 -15.62 8.92
CA ALA A 125 -4.86 -16.68 9.11
C ALA A 125 -3.53 -16.33 8.42
N PHE A 126 -3.60 -15.69 7.25
CA PHE A 126 -2.41 -15.17 6.57
C PHE A 126 -1.69 -14.11 7.42
N SER A 127 -2.43 -13.18 8.03
CA SER A 127 -1.85 -12.16 8.92
C SER A 127 -1.15 -12.78 10.14
N ASP A 128 -1.75 -13.83 10.72
CA ASP A 128 -1.16 -14.57 11.85
C ASP A 128 0.15 -15.28 11.44
N ILE A 129 0.17 -15.90 10.26
CA ILE A 129 1.36 -16.63 9.80
C ILE A 129 2.47 -15.67 9.37
N LEU A 130 2.16 -14.54 8.74
CA LEU A 130 3.15 -13.49 8.46
C LEU A 130 3.75 -12.92 9.73
N ALA A 131 2.92 -12.65 10.75
CA ALA A 131 3.39 -12.18 12.04
C ALA A 131 4.41 -13.15 12.66
N ASN A 132 4.13 -14.45 12.61
CA ASN A 132 5.04 -15.50 13.07
C ASN A 132 6.32 -15.57 12.24
N ARG A 133 6.22 -15.57 10.90
CA ARG A 133 7.37 -15.63 9.99
C ARG A 133 8.33 -14.47 10.20
N PHE A 134 7.81 -13.25 10.32
CA PHE A 134 8.61 -12.05 10.51
C PHE A 134 8.91 -11.74 11.98
N LYS A 135 8.48 -12.59 12.91
CA LYS A 135 8.63 -12.42 14.36
C LYS A 135 8.17 -11.03 14.82
N THR A 136 7.00 -10.63 14.36
CA THR A 136 6.41 -9.32 14.65
C THR A 136 5.10 -9.47 15.40
N LYS A 137 4.74 -8.50 16.24
CA LYS A 137 3.46 -8.49 16.97
C LYS A 137 2.28 -8.02 16.09
N ILE A 138 2.26 -8.40 14.82
CA ILE A 138 1.29 -7.92 13.81
C ILE A 138 -0.01 -8.75 13.81
N SER A 139 -0.02 -9.97 14.36
CA SER A 139 -1.15 -10.92 14.25
C SER A 139 -2.51 -10.35 14.67
N ASN A 140 -2.53 -9.55 15.75
CA ASN A 140 -3.77 -8.91 16.24
C ASN A 140 -3.96 -7.47 15.74
N SER A 141 -3.04 -6.95 14.94
CA SER A 141 -2.97 -5.54 14.55
C SER A 141 -3.77 -5.21 13.29
N ASN A 142 -4.16 -6.21 12.50
CA ASN A 142 -4.96 -6.04 11.29
C ASN A 142 -5.86 -7.26 11.10
N ARG A 143 -7.17 -7.09 11.25
CA ARG A 143 -8.15 -8.18 11.20
C ARG A 143 -9.38 -7.76 10.42
N TYR A 144 -9.93 -8.68 9.65
CA TYR A 144 -11.15 -8.49 8.86
C TYR A 144 -12.25 -9.39 9.40
N TYR A 145 -13.47 -8.86 9.42
CA TYR A 145 -14.68 -9.57 9.82
C TYR A 145 -15.84 -9.17 8.91
N TYR A 146 -16.74 -10.11 8.63
CA TYR A 146 -18.00 -9.81 7.97
C TYR A 146 -19.12 -10.67 8.52
N ASN A 147 -20.20 -10.01 8.96
CA ASN A 147 -21.41 -10.68 9.41
C ASN A 147 -22.52 -10.50 8.37
N ALA A 148 -22.82 -11.57 7.63
CA ALA A 148 -23.82 -11.57 6.56
C ALA A 148 -25.25 -11.31 7.06
N GLN A 149 -25.59 -11.71 8.30
CA GLN A 149 -26.93 -11.51 8.87
C GLN A 149 -27.20 -10.05 9.19
N SER A 150 -26.22 -9.36 9.78
CA SER A 150 -26.29 -7.93 10.13
C SER A 150 -25.83 -7.01 8.99
N ASN A 151 -25.25 -7.55 7.92
CA ASN A 151 -24.65 -6.82 6.81
C ASN A 151 -23.57 -5.82 7.27
N VAL A 152 -22.70 -6.27 8.18
CA VAL A 152 -21.62 -5.44 8.74
C VAL A 152 -20.28 -6.01 8.37
N PHE A 153 -19.47 -5.20 7.70
CA PHE A 153 -18.04 -5.42 7.53
C PHE A 153 -17.26 -4.63 8.60
N GLU A 154 -16.23 -5.23 9.16
CA GLU A 154 -15.34 -4.57 10.11
C GLU A 154 -13.88 -4.91 9.81
N ARG A 155 -13.06 -3.88 9.61
CA ARG A 155 -11.61 -3.97 9.72
C ARG A 155 -11.18 -3.43 11.07
N LYS A 156 -10.59 -4.26 11.90
CA LYS A 156 -9.89 -3.83 13.12
C LYS A 156 -8.44 -3.58 12.78
N PHE A 157 -7.93 -2.44 13.23
CA PHE A 157 -6.54 -2.06 13.01
C PHE A 157 -5.94 -1.38 14.24
N LEU A 158 -4.73 -1.78 14.59
CA LEU A 158 -3.93 -1.19 15.67
C LEU A 158 -2.52 -0.95 15.15
N ALA A 159 -2.01 0.27 15.25
CA ALA A 159 -0.62 0.54 14.86
C ALA A 159 0.36 -0.21 15.79
N SER A 160 1.37 -0.86 15.22
CA SER A 160 2.39 -1.59 16.00
C SER A 160 3.55 -0.67 16.43
N ALA A 161 3.90 -0.68 17.72
CA ALA A 161 5.07 0.01 18.23
C ALA A 161 6.39 -0.52 17.61
N ASP A 162 6.42 -1.78 17.17
CA ASP A 162 7.57 -2.38 16.50
C ASP A 162 7.82 -1.71 15.14
N TRP A 163 6.76 -1.29 14.43
CA TRP A 163 6.89 -0.62 13.13
C TRP A 163 7.56 0.73 13.28
N LYS A 164 7.09 1.55 14.24
CA LYS A 164 7.71 2.83 14.57
C LYS A 164 9.19 2.64 14.92
N THR A 165 9.52 1.65 15.74
CA THR A 165 10.90 1.37 16.15
C THR A 165 11.79 0.99 14.96
N LYS A 166 11.36 0.03 14.13
CA LYS A 166 12.10 -0.39 12.92
C LYS A 166 12.22 0.73 11.90
N PHE A 167 11.17 1.52 11.72
CA PHE A 167 11.17 2.65 10.79
C PHE A 167 12.14 3.75 11.23
N ASN A 168 12.19 4.04 12.54
CA ASN A 168 13.14 5.01 13.09
C ASN A 168 14.61 4.59 12.95
N GLN A 169 14.92 3.29 12.86
CA GLN A 169 16.29 2.80 12.64
C GLN A 169 16.86 3.23 11.29
N LEU A 170 16.01 3.58 10.32
CA LEU A 170 16.43 4.18 9.05
C LEU A 170 17.05 5.58 9.25
N GLY A 171 16.70 6.26 10.36
CA GLY A 171 17.06 7.63 10.69
C GLY A 171 16.34 8.68 9.83
N SER A 172 16.32 9.92 10.32
CA SER A 172 15.52 11.04 9.78
C SER A 172 15.62 11.17 8.26
N ASP A 173 16.84 11.21 7.73
CA ASP A 173 17.13 11.50 6.31
C ASP A 173 16.61 10.41 5.35
N ASN A 174 16.39 9.19 5.88
CA ASN A 174 15.81 8.09 5.12
C ASN A 174 14.30 7.98 5.33
N THR A 175 13.78 8.38 6.49
CA THR A 175 12.32 8.38 6.75
C THR A 175 11.58 9.48 5.99
N THR A 176 12.18 10.65 5.79
CA THR A 176 11.60 11.75 4.98
C THR A 176 11.34 11.34 3.53
N GLN A 177 12.05 10.33 3.05
CA GLN A 177 11.89 9.81 1.71
C GLN A 177 10.50 9.21 1.50
N PHE A 178 9.82 8.77 2.56
CA PHE A 178 8.48 8.18 2.54
C PHE A 178 7.35 9.21 2.71
N ALA A 179 7.65 10.51 2.70
CA ALA A 179 6.65 11.56 2.90
C ALA A 179 5.48 11.46 1.90
N ASP A 180 5.78 11.05 0.67
CA ASP A 180 4.82 10.86 -0.42
C ASP A 180 4.49 9.39 -0.68
N ALA A 181 4.66 8.51 0.31
CA ALA A 181 4.18 7.13 0.25
C ALA A 181 2.75 7.03 0.79
N PHE A 182 1.91 6.26 0.10
CA PHE A 182 0.49 6.09 0.48
C PHE A 182 0.10 4.63 0.62
N TYR A 183 -0.79 4.39 1.60
CA TYR A 183 -1.62 3.19 1.64
C TYR A 183 -3.02 3.56 1.10
N THR A 184 -3.47 2.84 0.09
CA THR A 184 -4.79 3.00 -0.51
C THR A 184 -5.59 1.71 -0.32
N GLN A 185 -6.68 1.78 0.44
CA GLN A 185 -7.66 0.72 0.55
C GLN A 185 -8.86 1.04 -0.34
N ILE A 186 -9.30 0.05 -1.11
CA ILE A 186 -10.56 0.07 -1.83
C ILE A 186 -11.35 -1.17 -1.41
N ILE A 187 -12.55 -0.98 -0.90
CA ILE A 187 -13.47 -2.09 -0.62
C ILE A 187 -14.73 -1.88 -1.44
N ARG A 188 -15.15 -2.90 -2.20
CA ARG A 188 -16.38 -2.91 -2.96
C ARG A 188 -17.33 -3.95 -2.40
N PHE A 189 -18.62 -3.62 -2.42
CA PHE A 189 -19.70 -4.43 -1.88
C PHE A 189 -20.79 -4.62 -2.93
N GLU A 190 -21.48 -5.75 -2.89
CA GLU A 190 -22.66 -5.98 -3.74
C GLU A 190 -23.87 -5.13 -3.29
N LYS A 191 -23.97 -4.87 -1.98
CA LYS A 191 -25.01 -4.04 -1.37
C LYS A 191 -24.56 -2.58 -1.15
N PRO A 192 -25.45 -1.60 -1.27
CA PRO A 192 -25.16 -0.21 -0.91
C PRO A 192 -24.69 -0.05 0.54
N ILE A 193 -23.85 0.94 0.77
CA ILE A 193 -23.34 1.36 2.07
C ILE A 193 -24.37 2.27 2.73
N ALA A 194 -24.76 1.93 3.95
CA ALA A 194 -25.63 2.74 4.79
C ALA A 194 -24.82 3.71 5.65
N SER A 195 -23.73 3.25 6.26
CA SER A 195 -22.85 4.07 7.09
C SER A 195 -21.43 3.50 7.20
N GLN A 196 -20.50 4.33 7.65
CA GLN A 196 -19.13 3.95 7.97
C GLN A 196 -18.66 4.68 9.24
N ALA A 197 -17.72 4.08 9.98
CA ALA A 197 -17.14 4.70 11.17
C ALA A 197 -15.91 5.58 10.88
N ASN A 198 -15.13 5.26 9.85
CA ASN A 198 -13.91 6.01 9.53
C ASN A 198 -14.23 7.28 8.73
N GLY A 199 -14.08 8.45 9.35
CA GLY A 199 -14.36 9.75 8.72
C GLY A 199 -13.39 10.16 7.59
N GLN A 200 -12.21 9.55 7.49
CA GLN A 200 -11.24 9.81 6.42
C GLN A 200 -11.55 9.00 5.14
N ALA A 201 -12.37 7.97 5.25
CA ALA A 201 -12.77 7.15 4.12
C ALA A 201 -13.84 7.85 3.28
N LYS A 202 -13.83 7.63 1.97
CA LYS A 202 -14.78 8.23 1.01
C LYS A 202 -15.65 7.15 0.39
N VAL A 203 -16.96 7.37 0.39
CA VAL A 203 -17.92 6.47 -0.26
C VAL A 203 -18.05 6.87 -1.74
N ALA A 204 -18.01 5.89 -2.64
CA ALA A 204 -18.20 6.09 -4.08
C ALA A 204 -19.63 6.56 -4.39
N GLY A 205 -19.83 7.28 -5.51
CA GLY A 205 -21.15 7.82 -5.88
C GLY A 205 -22.25 6.77 -6.05
N ASN A 206 -21.90 5.54 -6.43
CA ASN A 206 -22.82 4.41 -6.52
C ASN A 206 -23.14 3.75 -5.17
N LYS A 207 -22.58 4.26 -4.07
CA LYS A 207 -22.68 3.74 -2.70
C LYS A 207 -22.21 2.30 -2.51
N LYS A 208 -21.47 1.71 -3.45
CA LYS A 208 -21.02 0.31 -3.39
C LYS A 208 -19.50 0.18 -3.21
N GLY A 209 -18.82 1.29 -2.94
CA GLY A 209 -17.38 1.30 -2.74
C GLY A 209 -16.95 2.28 -1.66
N VAL A 210 -15.91 1.91 -0.91
CA VAL A 210 -15.21 2.78 0.04
C VAL A 210 -13.74 2.89 -0.38
N LEU A 211 -13.24 4.12 -0.45
CA LEU A 211 -11.84 4.44 -0.68
C LEU A 211 -11.25 5.08 0.59
N LEU A 212 -10.21 4.50 1.16
CA LEU A 212 -9.42 5.11 2.22
C LEU A 212 -7.98 5.26 1.74
N LYS A 213 -7.50 6.49 1.59
CA LYS A 213 -6.12 6.79 1.19
C LYS A 213 -5.44 7.55 2.31
N LEU A 214 -4.39 6.97 2.88
CA LEU A 214 -3.66 7.51 4.03
C LEU A 214 -2.17 7.61 3.74
N PRO A 215 -1.47 8.65 4.26
CA PRO A 215 -0.02 8.68 4.25
C PRO A 215 0.55 7.47 4.99
N PHE A 216 1.53 6.79 4.39
CA PHE A 216 2.15 5.62 4.98
C PHE A 216 2.82 5.93 6.33
N MET A 217 3.48 7.08 6.42
CA MET A 217 4.12 7.51 7.67
C MET A 217 3.10 7.71 8.81
N ASP A 218 1.90 8.20 8.50
CA ASP A 218 0.85 8.35 9.52
C ASP A 218 0.38 7.01 10.08
N LEU A 219 0.36 5.96 9.26
CA LEU A 219 0.09 4.60 9.73
C LEU A 219 1.22 4.06 10.61
N VAL A 220 2.48 4.27 10.20
CA VAL A 220 3.66 3.83 10.98
C VAL A 220 3.72 4.51 12.35
N TYR A 221 3.39 5.80 12.41
CA TYR A 221 3.43 6.59 13.64
C TYR A 221 2.11 6.57 14.43
N GLY A 222 1.08 5.87 13.95
CA GLY A 222 -0.22 5.77 14.61
C GLY A 222 -1.04 7.06 14.62
N LYS A 223 -0.78 7.98 13.69
CA LYS A 223 -1.53 9.23 13.51
C LYS A 223 -2.84 9.04 12.74
N SER A 224 -2.89 8.01 11.89
CA SER A 224 -4.08 7.59 11.15
C SER A 224 -4.31 6.09 11.32
N SER A 225 -5.53 5.62 11.02
CA SER A 225 -5.92 4.22 11.20
C SER A 225 -6.68 3.67 10.00
N LEU A 226 -6.40 2.40 9.67
CA LEU A 226 -7.16 1.62 8.69
C LEU A 226 -8.45 1.03 9.28
N ALA A 227 -8.69 1.21 10.59
CA ALA A 227 -9.88 0.68 11.23
C ALA A 227 -11.13 1.31 10.61
N ASN A 228 -12.10 0.47 10.25
CA ASN A 228 -13.37 0.93 9.73
C ASN A 228 -14.45 -0.12 9.98
N LYS A 229 -15.63 0.34 10.38
CA LYS A 229 -16.83 -0.47 10.49
C LYS A 229 -17.82 0.08 9.49
N ILE A 230 -18.23 -0.75 8.53
CA ILE A 230 -19.10 -0.39 7.42
C ILE A 230 -20.37 -1.20 7.55
N THR A 231 -21.50 -0.51 7.64
CA THR A 231 -22.84 -1.12 7.63
C THR A 231 -23.42 -0.96 6.24
N LEU A 232 -23.83 -2.07 5.64
CA LEU A 232 -24.51 -2.11 4.35
C LEU A 232 -26.03 -2.07 4.57
N THR A 233 -26.77 -1.67 3.54
CA THR A 233 -28.23 -1.75 3.56
C THR A 233 -28.69 -3.20 3.66
N LYS A 234 -29.86 -3.43 4.25
CA LYS A 234 -30.46 -4.76 4.30
C LYS A 234 -30.81 -5.26 2.89
#